data_AF-A0A2S5T4E1-F1
#
_entry.id   AF-A0A2S5T4E1-F1
#
_cell.length_a   1.000
_cell.length_b   1.000
_cell.length_c   1.000
_cell.angle_alpha   90.00
_cell.angle_beta   90.00
_cell.angle_gamma   90.00
#
_symmetry.space_group_name_H-M   'P 1'
#
loop_
_entity.id
_entity.type
_entity.pdbx_description
1 polymer ?
#
loop_
_entity_poly.entity_id
_entity_poly.type
_entity_poly.pdbx_seq_one_letter_code
_entity_poly.pdbx_strand_id
1 'polypeptide(L)' 'MTKQKWLAVVICVLLTAAAYIGSTGLFYTTFRPIRNYDLVAFAGSWAGLIWYLIRDRNIK' A
#
# COMPACT_ATOMS: atom_id res chain seq x y z
N MET A 1 -18.43 0.75 5.46
CA MET A 1 -17.11 0.66 6.11
C MET A 1 -17.21 1.20 7.52
N THR A 2 -16.73 0.46 8.53
CA THR A 2 -16.63 1.00 9.90
C THR A 2 -15.45 1.98 10.00
N LYS A 3 -15.47 2.90 10.98
CA LYS A 3 -14.38 3.88 11.20
C LYS A 3 -13.00 3.21 11.32
N GLN A 4 -12.95 2.03 11.97
CA GLN A 4 -11.74 1.22 12.13
C GLN A 4 -11.19 0.70 10.79
N LYS A 5 -12.05 0.26 9.86
CA LYS A 5 -11.64 -0.19 8.52
C LYS A 5 -11.07 0.95 7.70
N TRP A 6 -11.66 2.15 7.83
CA TRP A 6 -11.14 3.34 7.17
C TRP A 6 -9.77 3.77 7.70
N LEU A 7 -9.57 3.68 9.01
CA LEU A 7 -8.25 3.91 9.63
C LEU A 7 -7.19 2.93 9.10
N ALA A 8 -7.53 1.65 8.97
CA ALA A 8 -6.63 0.64 8.41
C ALA A 8 -6.21 0.95 6.96
N VAL A 9 -7.15 1.44 6.14
CA VAL A 9 -6.86 1.86 4.76
C VAL A 9 -5.91 3.07 4.74
N VAL A 10 -6.14 4.07 5.58
CA VAL A 10 -5.27 5.25 5.69
C VAL A 10 -3.84 4.86 6.10
N ILE A 11 -3.71 3.94 7.07
CA ILE A 11 -2.40 3.43 7.49
C ILE A 11 -1.71 2.68 6.33
N CYS A 12 -2.43 1.86 5.56
CA CYS A 12 -1.85 1.18 4.40
C CYS A 12 -1.37 2.16 3.32
N VAL A 13 -2.10 3.25 3.08
CA VAL A 13 -1.68 4.31 2.15
C VAL A 13 -0.41 4.98 2.64
N LEU A 14 -0.33 5.33 3.93
CA LEU A 14 0.87 5.95 4.52
C LEU A 14 2.10 5.03 4.45
N LEU A 15 1.94 3.75 4.78
CA LEU A 15 3.02 2.76 4.68
C LEU A 15 3.47 2.55 3.23
N THR A 16 2.53 2.54 2.27
CA THR A 16 2.85 2.46 0.83
C THR A 16 3.68 3.68 0.41
N ALA A 17 3.27 4.88 0.82
CA ALA A 17 4.00 6.10 0.50
C ALA A 17 5.41 6.10 1.12
N ALA A 18 5.55 5.70 2.38
CA ALA A 18 6.84 5.59 3.05
C ALA A 18 7.78 4.58 2.37
N ALA A 19 7.27 3.41 2.01
CA ALA A 19 8.02 2.38 1.30
C ALA A 19 8.40 2.82 -0.13
N TYR A 20 7.51 3.52 -0.83
CA TYR A 20 7.79 4.09 -2.15
C TYR A 20 8.93 5.10 -2.08
N ILE A 21 8.88 6.01 -1.10
CA ILE A 21 9.92 7.01 -0.83
C ILE A 21 11.26 6.31 -0.52
N GLY A 22 11.25 5.30 0.36
CA GLY A 22 12.46 4.55 0.70
C GLY A 22 13.04 3.72 -0.44
N SER A 23 12.20 3.16 -1.33
CA SER A 23 12.67 2.38 -2.48
C SER A 23 13.25 3.27 -3.59
N THR A 24 12.63 4.42 -3.83
CA THR A 24 13.04 5.37 -4.88
C THR A 24 14.10 6.37 -4.44
N GLY A 25 14.36 6.48 -3.13
CA GLY A 25 15.20 7.55 -2.61
C GLY A 25 14.61 8.94 -2.87
N LEU A 26 13.29 9.05 -3.05
CA LEU A 26 12.61 10.34 -3.11
C LEU A 26 12.99 11.09 -1.82
N PHE A 27 13.46 12.33 -1.93
CA PHE A 27 14.03 13.12 -0.81
C PHE A 27 15.47 12.76 -0.35
N TYR A 28 16.14 11.78 -0.96
CA TYR A 28 17.58 11.55 -0.77
C TYR A 28 18.40 12.21 -1.90
N THR A 29 19.71 12.36 -1.68
CA THR A 29 20.64 13.02 -2.62
C THR A 29 20.75 12.31 -3.97
N THR A 30 20.35 11.04 -4.05
CA THR A 30 20.38 10.22 -5.26
C THR A 30 19.03 9.54 -5.47
N PHE A 31 18.33 9.92 -6.55
CA PHE A 31 17.14 9.23 -6.99
C PHE A 31 17.50 7.86 -7.58
N ARG A 32 16.85 6.80 -7.11
CA ARG A 32 16.95 5.46 -7.69
C ARG A 32 15.63 5.09 -8.36
N PRO A 33 15.66 4.53 -9.59
CA PRO A 33 14.46 3.96 -10.19
C PRO A 33 13.83 2.93 -9.25
N ILE A 34 12.50 2.97 -9.16
CA ILE A 34 11.76 1.97 -8.37
C ILE A 34 12.11 0.57 -8.86
N ARG A 35 12.38 -0.33 -7.93
CA ARG A 35 12.77 -1.70 -8.26
C ARG A 35 11.51 -2.48 -8.65
N ASN A 36 11.60 -3.30 -9.71
CA ASN A 36 10.44 -4.08 -10.20
C ASN A 36 9.83 -4.97 -9.10
N TYR A 37 10.64 -5.49 -8.18
CA TYR A 37 10.11 -6.30 -7.07
C TYR A 37 9.30 -5.46 -6.06
N ASP A 38 9.63 -4.18 -5.85
CA ASP A 38 8.86 -3.29 -4.97
C ASP A 38 7.48 -3.01 -5.57
N LEU A 39 7.40 -2.84 -6.90
CA LEU A 39 6.14 -2.71 -7.62
C LEU A 39 5.24 -3.95 -7.46
N VAL A 40 5.81 -5.15 -7.58
CA VAL A 40 5.08 -6.41 -7.38
C VAL A 40 4.62 -6.55 -5.92
N ALA A 41 5.47 -6.19 -4.96
CA ALA A 41 5.10 -6.20 -3.55
C ALA A 41 3.96 -5.22 -3.23
N PHE A 42 3.97 -4.01 -3.81
CA PHE A 42 2.87 -3.06 -3.69
C PHE A 42 1.59 -3.60 -4.32
N ALA A 43 1.67 -4.10 -5.56
CA ALA A 43 0.51 -4.65 -6.26
C ALA A 43 -0.12 -5.82 -5.48
N GLY A 44 0.69 -6.73 -4.94
CA GLY A 44 0.23 -7.84 -4.11
C GLY A 44 -0.44 -7.38 -2.81
N SER A 45 0.17 -6.40 -2.12
CA SER A 45 -0.35 -5.85 -0.86
C SER A 45 -1.71 -5.15 -1.05
N TRP A 46 -1.85 -4.39 -2.14
CA TRP A 46 -3.10 -3.72 -2.50
C TRP A 46 -4.16 -4.70 -2.99
N ALA A 47 -3.78 -5.72 -3.76
CA ALA A 47 -4.70 -6.78 -4.19
C ALA A 47 -5.28 -7.54 -2.98
N GLY A 48 -4.45 -7.87 -1.98
CA GLY A 48 -4.89 -8.51 -0.74
C GLY A 48 -5.85 -7.63 0.07
N LEU A 49 -5.54 -6.33 0.19
CA LEU A 49 -6.42 -5.36 0.85
C LEU A 49 -7.77 -5.21 0.13
N ILE A 50 -7.76 -5.06 -1.19
CA ILE A 50 -8.98 -4.97 -2.00
C ILE A 50 -9.81 -6.24 -1.86
N TRP A 51 -9.18 -7.42 -1.95
CA TRP A 51 -9.86 -8.71 -1.76
C TRP A 51 -10.52 -8.81 -0.38
N TYR A 52 -9.80 -8.41 0.68
CA TYR A 52 -10.34 -8.39 2.04
C TYR A 52 -11.54 -7.45 2.17
N LEU A 53 -11.46 -6.24 1.60
CA LEU A 53 -12.56 -5.26 1.64
C LEU A 53 -13.79 -5.72 0.83
N ILE A 54 -13.59 -6.41 -0.29
CA ILE A 54 -14.68 -7.00 -1.10
C ILE A 54 -15.32 -8.18 -0.35
N ARG A 55 -14.50 -9.08 0.21
CA ARG A 55 -14.99 -10.24 0.97
C ARG A 55 -15.79 -9.80 2.20
N ASP A 56 -15.29 -8.82 2.94
CA ASP A 56 -15.99 -8.25 4.10
C ASP A 56 -17.33 -7.61 3.71
N ARG A 57 -17.44 -7.02 2.51
CA ARG A 57 -18.70 -6.49 2.00
C ARG A 57 -19.70 -7.57 1.59
N ASN A 58 -19.26 -8.72 1.11
CA ASN A 58 -20.13 -9.83 0.68
C ASN A 58 -20.60 -10.73 1.83
N ILE A 59 -19.97 -10.63 3.01
CA ILE A 59 -20.34 -11.41 4.20
C ILE A 59 -21.35 -10.64 5.09
N LYS A 60 -21.66 -9.38 4.76
CA LYS A 60 -22.72 -8.59 5.38
C LYS A 60 -24.05 -8.76 4.67
#